data_AF-A0A939VKX1-F1
#
_entry.id   AF-A0A939VKX1-F1
#
_cell.length_a   1.000
_cell.length_b   1.000
_cell.length_c   1.000
_cell.angle_alpha   90.00
_cell.angle_beta   90.00
_cell.angle_gamma   90.00
#
_symmetry.space_group_name_H-M   'P 1'
#
loop_
_entity.id
_entity.type
_entity.pdbx_description
1 polymer ?
#
loop_
_entity_poly.entity_id
_entity_poly.type
_entity_poly.pdbx_seq_one_letter_code
_entity_poly.pdbx_strand_id
1 'polypeptide(L)'
;MKRLFLILIVILVSTHCFSQSVATSDTEIKGVKFRKYSCEFSNNEFSKKIDFTLPLPGENAVPPAIVENLLHEEYDNNTLEQDLKDEFASYMAEKNTDTTKAEDYYESSWSIMPIFLDGGYIAFVSSFSQSFASEVAPAPMWGDKCTVYSLATGKRISEDEIFDKDAEHNYIVARKLYSILCRNAKKADDGDVVDVSFLLNDNFYFTSKELIFKYGSYEMYYTSGETELSLPKKWLKPYLDVDGPLYQYWFGEKK
;
A
#
# COMPACT_ATOMS: atom_id res chain seq x y z
N MET A 1 19.90 2.29 24.48
CA MET A 1 19.09 1.65 23.41
C MET A 1 18.28 2.63 22.56
N LYS A 2 17.62 3.68 23.09
CA LYS A 2 16.86 4.69 22.30
C LYS A 2 17.66 5.42 21.20
N ARG A 3 18.97 5.62 21.36
CA ARG A 3 19.82 6.32 20.38
C ARG A 3 20.25 5.46 19.18
N LEU A 4 20.34 4.13 19.32
CA LEU A 4 20.79 3.27 18.22
C LEU A 4 19.73 3.11 17.12
N PHE A 5 18.44 3.10 17.48
CA PHE A 5 17.34 2.92 16.52
C PHE A 5 17.14 4.15 15.62
N LEU A 6 17.31 5.35 16.18
CA LEU A 6 17.27 6.61 15.41
C LEU A 6 18.49 6.73 14.48
N ILE A 7 19.65 6.24 14.92
CA ILE A 7 20.88 6.22 14.12
C ILE A 7 20.75 5.24 12.94
N LEU A 8 20.01 4.13 13.07
CA LEU A 8 19.81 3.19 11.95
C LEU A 8 18.97 3.80 10.82
N ILE A 9 17.85 4.48 11.15
CA ILE A 9 17.00 5.18 10.16
C ILE A 9 17.79 6.28 9.42
N VAL A 10 18.70 6.95 10.12
CA VAL A 10 19.57 7.99 9.52
C VAL A 10 20.70 7.38 8.67
N ILE A 11 21.22 6.19 9.02
CA ILE A 11 22.32 5.53 8.28
C ILE A 11 21.81 4.80 7.02
N LEU A 12 20.57 4.30 7.00
CA LEU A 12 20.05 3.55 5.84
C LEU A 12 19.71 4.43 4.63
N VAL A 13 19.51 5.73 4.84
CA VAL A 13 19.30 6.72 3.77
C VAL A 13 20.63 7.32 3.26
N SER A 14 21.75 7.02 3.91
CA SER A 14 22.96 7.84 3.83
C SER A 14 23.98 7.43 2.77
N THR A 15 23.59 6.87 1.63
CA THR A 15 24.55 6.88 0.51
C THR A 15 24.51 8.19 -0.27
N HIS A 16 23.37 8.88 -0.47
CA HIS A 16 23.35 10.13 -1.25
C HIS A 16 22.36 11.25 -0.83
N CYS A 17 21.56 11.10 0.24
CA CYS A 17 20.59 12.13 0.64
C CYS A 17 20.75 12.55 2.12
N PHE A 18 20.84 13.85 2.39
CA PHE A 18 20.73 14.40 3.74
C PHE A 18 19.30 14.19 4.23
N SER A 19 19.09 13.40 5.29
CA SER A 19 17.79 13.31 5.97
C SER A 19 17.91 13.73 7.44
N GLN A 20 17.18 14.80 7.80
CA GLN A 20 16.80 15.04 9.19
C GLN A 20 15.41 14.43 9.40
N SER A 21 15.28 13.45 10.28
CA SER A 21 13.98 12.95 10.71
C SER A 21 13.54 13.67 11.99
N VAL A 22 12.32 14.23 11.98
CA VAL A 22 11.73 14.89 13.14
C VAL A 22 10.52 14.07 13.59
N ALA A 23 10.48 13.72 14.88
CA ALA A 23 9.29 13.12 15.48
C ALA A 23 8.19 14.18 15.59
N THR A 24 7.01 13.90 15.04
CA THR A 24 5.94 14.92 14.90
C THR A 24 4.74 14.64 15.80
N SER A 25 4.39 13.38 16.06
CA SER A 25 3.28 13.01 16.95
C SER A 25 3.33 11.53 17.36
N ASP A 26 2.65 11.17 18.46
CA ASP A 26 2.41 9.78 18.87
C ASP A 26 0.91 9.42 18.71
N THR A 27 0.61 8.20 18.26
CA THR A 27 -0.77 7.66 18.06
C THR A 27 -0.88 6.27 18.69
N GLU A 28 -2.09 5.78 19.01
CA GLU A 28 -2.29 4.42 19.55
C GLU A 28 -3.31 3.63 18.73
N ILE A 29 -2.93 2.39 18.33
CA ILE A 29 -3.81 1.46 17.61
C ILE A 29 -3.81 0.14 18.38
N LYS A 30 -4.98 -0.31 18.84
CA LYS A 30 -5.18 -1.57 19.59
C LYS A 30 -4.19 -1.76 20.76
N GLY A 31 -3.90 -0.70 21.52
CA GLY A 31 -2.97 -0.77 22.67
C GLY A 31 -1.49 -0.65 22.31
N VAL A 32 -1.14 -0.53 21.03
CA VAL A 32 0.23 -0.31 20.58
C VAL A 32 0.43 1.16 20.26
N LYS A 33 1.46 1.77 20.86
CA LYS A 33 1.84 3.16 20.59
C LYS A 33 2.72 3.23 19.36
N PHE A 34 2.42 4.18 18.50
CA PHE A 34 3.13 4.51 17.29
C PHE A 34 3.66 5.94 17.36
N ARG A 35 4.74 6.19 16.64
CA ARG A 35 5.35 7.51 16.48
C ARG A 35 5.42 7.85 15.00
N LYS A 36 4.89 9.02 14.66
CA LYS A 36 5.04 9.64 13.37
C LYS A 36 6.40 10.35 13.29
N TYR A 37 7.07 10.13 12.19
CA TYR A 37 8.31 10.78 11.80
C TYR A 37 8.06 11.46 10.44
N SER A 38 8.66 12.61 10.26
CA SER A 38 8.72 13.28 8.96
C SER A 38 10.18 13.33 8.55
N CYS A 39 10.46 12.90 7.32
CA CYS A 39 11.78 12.93 6.72
C CYS A 39 11.69 13.73 5.42
N GLU A 40 12.61 14.66 5.25
CA GLU A 40 12.77 15.40 4.00
C GLU A 40 14.03 14.87 3.30
N PHE A 41 13.87 14.45 2.06
CA PHE A 41 14.93 14.03 1.17
C PHE A 41 15.15 15.15 0.17
N SER A 42 16.28 15.83 0.25
CA SER A 42 16.67 16.82 -0.75
C SER A 42 17.86 16.31 -1.55
N ASN A 43 17.71 16.24 -2.87
CA ASN A 43 18.85 16.26 -3.79
C ASN A 43 18.85 17.61 -4.55
N ASN A 44 19.85 17.87 -5.40
CA ASN A 44 20.00 19.16 -6.09
C ASN A 44 18.83 19.56 -7.00
N GLU A 45 17.91 18.63 -7.33
CA GLU A 45 16.82 18.84 -8.27
C GLU A 45 15.42 18.63 -7.64
N PHE A 46 15.32 17.92 -6.49
CA PHE A 46 14.04 17.57 -5.88
C PHE A 46 14.12 17.53 -4.34
N SER A 47 13.07 18.07 -3.69
CA SER A 47 12.80 17.86 -2.26
C SER A 47 11.53 17.03 -2.09
N LYS A 48 11.64 15.84 -1.47
CA LYS A 48 10.53 14.93 -1.19
C LYS A 48 10.33 14.81 0.32
N LYS A 49 9.12 15.07 0.80
CA LYS A 49 8.76 14.85 2.19
C LYS A 49 8.03 13.51 2.33
N ILE A 50 8.54 12.64 3.19
CA ILE A 50 7.94 11.35 3.51
C ILE A 50 7.58 11.35 4.99
N ASP A 51 6.30 11.15 5.27
CA ASP A 51 5.80 10.90 6.62
C ASP A 51 5.69 9.40 6.85
N PHE A 52 6.29 8.86 7.92
CA PHE A 52 6.16 7.45 8.27
C PHE A 52 5.79 7.27 9.74
N THR A 53 4.91 6.32 10.02
CA THR A 53 4.45 6.00 11.37
C THR A 53 4.91 4.61 11.77
N LEU A 54 5.72 4.50 12.83
CA LEU A 54 6.29 3.23 13.29
C LEU A 54 5.90 2.95 14.75
N PRO A 55 5.68 1.70 15.15
CA PRO A 55 5.44 1.37 16.55
C PRO A 55 6.65 1.71 17.41
N LEU A 56 6.39 2.19 18.62
CA LEU A 56 7.41 2.48 19.60
C LEU A 56 8.06 1.17 20.09
N PRO A 57 9.35 1.20 20.48
CA PRO A 57 10.04 0.02 21.00
C PRO A 57 9.28 -0.63 22.17
N GLY A 58 9.05 -1.95 22.09
CA GLY A 58 8.31 -2.77 23.05
C GLY A 58 8.11 -4.20 22.53
N GLU A 59 7.22 -4.99 23.16
CA GLU A 59 6.90 -6.38 22.74
C GLU A 59 6.37 -6.48 21.30
N ASN A 60 5.88 -5.37 20.74
CA ASN A 60 5.38 -5.25 19.37
C ASN A 60 6.27 -4.35 18.49
N ALA A 61 7.57 -4.30 18.76
CA ALA A 61 8.50 -3.54 17.95
C ALA A 61 8.57 -4.12 16.52
N VAL A 62 8.47 -3.25 15.51
CA VAL A 62 8.67 -3.64 14.12
C VAL A 62 10.16 -3.95 13.90
N PRO A 63 10.50 -5.14 13.36
CA PRO A 63 11.86 -5.48 12.99
C PRO A 63 12.50 -4.42 12.07
N PRO A 64 13.78 -4.06 12.28
CA PRO A 64 14.50 -3.13 11.39
C PRO A 64 14.40 -3.50 9.91
N ALA A 65 14.43 -4.81 9.59
CA ALA A 65 14.30 -5.31 8.22
C ALA A 65 12.98 -4.89 7.54
N ILE A 66 11.88 -4.76 8.29
CA ILE A 66 10.61 -4.28 7.73
C ILE A 66 10.71 -2.78 7.41
N VAL A 67 11.35 -1.99 8.29
CA VAL A 67 11.56 -0.56 8.05
C VAL A 67 12.46 -0.34 6.84
N GLU A 68 13.51 -1.15 6.71
CA GLU A 68 14.41 -1.15 5.55
C GLU A 68 13.65 -1.50 4.26
N ASN A 69 12.88 -2.58 4.26
CA ASN A 69 12.10 -2.99 3.10
C ASN A 69 11.06 -1.94 2.70
N LEU A 70 10.37 -1.31 3.65
CA LEU A 70 9.44 -0.22 3.36
C LEU A 70 10.15 0.98 2.72
N LEU A 71 11.29 1.41 3.27
CA LEU A 71 12.02 2.55 2.71
C LEU A 71 12.62 2.24 1.33
N HIS A 72 13.08 1.01 1.10
CA HIS A 72 13.59 0.57 -0.19
C HIS A 72 12.48 0.41 -1.23
N GLU A 73 11.35 -0.22 -0.89
CA GLU A 73 10.20 -0.34 -1.81
C GLU A 73 9.69 1.04 -2.23
N GLU A 74 9.67 2.03 -1.33
CA GLU A 74 9.27 3.41 -1.67
C GLU A 74 10.32 4.17 -2.49
N TYR A 75 11.60 3.90 -2.27
CA TYR A 75 12.68 4.49 -3.08
C TYR A 75 12.73 3.89 -4.50
N ASP A 76 12.47 2.58 -4.61
CA ASP A 76 12.46 1.86 -5.88
C ASP A 76 11.11 1.97 -6.62
N ASN A 77 9.99 2.28 -5.93
CA ASN A 77 8.68 2.61 -6.53
C ASN A 77 8.67 4.01 -7.17
N ASN A 78 9.70 4.30 -7.98
CA ASN A 78 9.58 5.25 -9.08
C ASN A 78 8.44 4.88 -10.03
N THR A 79 7.92 3.65 -10.01
CA THR A 79 6.81 3.18 -10.84
C THR A 79 5.50 3.90 -10.55
N LEU A 80 5.04 4.02 -9.30
CA LEU A 80 3.76 4.70 -9.01
C LEU A 80 3.83 6.20 -9.34
N GLU A 81 4.97 6.83 -9.05
CA GLU A 81 5.22 8.22 -9.41
C GLU A 81 5.31 8.40 -10.94
N GLN A 82 5.93 7.43 -11.64
CA GLN A 82 6.06 7.43 -13.09
C GLN A 82 4.73 7.16 -13.80
N ASP A 83 3.94 6.20 -13.32
CA ASP A 83 2.63 5.85 -13.86
C ASP A 83 1.71 7.07 -13.80
N LEU A 84 1.73 7.80 -12.68
CA LEU A 84 0.94 9.02 -12.49
C LEU A 84 1.49 10.20 -13.32
N LYS A 85 2.81 10.30 -13.51
CA LYS A 85 3.43 11.28 -14.44
C LYS A 85 3.05 11.00 -15.89
N ASP A 86 3.07 9.74 -16.32
CA ASP A 86 2.72 9.29 -17.67
C ASP A 86 1.22 9.52 -17.93
N GLU A 87 0.38 9.27 -16.93
CA GLU A 87 -1.05 9.54 -16.98
C GLU A 87 -1.35 11.05 -17.08
N PHE A 88 -0.69 11.88 -16.25
CA PHE A 88 -0.82 13.34 -16.33
C PHE A 88 -0.32 13.89 -17.68
N ALA A 89 0.81 13.40 -18.18
CA ALA A 89 1.35 13.79 -19.49
C ALA A 89 0.37 13.46 -20.62
N SER A 90 -0.28 12.28 -20.56
CA SER A 90 -1.30 11.86 -21.51
C SER A 90 -2.53 12.77 -21.48
N TYR A 91 -3.02 13.13 -20.29
CA TYR A 91 -4.12 14.09 -20.11
C TYR A 91 -3.79 15.47 -20.68
N MET A 92 -2.61 16.01 -20.36
CA MET A 92 -2.20 17.34 -20.81
C MET A 92 -2.00 17.41 -22.33
N ALA A 93 -1.50 16.32 -22.93
CA ALA A 93 -1.40 16.17 -24.38
C ALA A 93 -2.79 16.18 -25.05
N GLU A 94 -3.79 15.51 -24.47
CA GLU A 94 -5.18 15.55 -24.95
C GLU A 94 -5.78 16.97 -24.89
N LYS A 95 -5.38 17.76 -23.90
CA LYS A 95 -5.85 19.15 -23.71
C LYS A 95 -5.04 20.20 -24.48
N ASN A 96 -4.08 19.83 -25.33
CA ASN A 96 -3.18 20.77 -26.04
C ASN A 96 -2.53 21.81 -25.11
N THR A 97 -2.23 21.42 -23.88
CA THR A 97 -1.67 22.33 -22.86
C THR A 97 -0.17 22.10 -22.73
N ASP A 98 0.60 23.19 -22.64
CA ASP A 98 2.07 23.14 -22.60
C ASP A 98 2.57 22.39 -21.35
N THR A 99 3.22 21.24 -21.55
CA THR A 99 3.73 20.35 -20.50
C THR A 99 5.03 20.85 -19.87
N THR A 100 5.69 21.85 -20.45
CA THR A 100 7.00 22.36 -19.96
C THR A 100 6.93 23.10 -18.62
N LYS A 101 5.73 23.33 -18.09
CA LYS A 101 5.52 23.91 -16.75
C LYS A 101 4.98 22.92 -15.73
N ALA A 102 4.78 21.64 -16.09
CA ALA A 102 4.16 20.64 -15.21
C ALA A 102 4.86 20.57 -13.83
N GLU A 103 6.18 20.74 -13.80
CA GLU A 103 7.02 20.71 -12.59
C GLU A 103 6.74 21.82 -11.58
N ASP A 104 6.22 22.97 -12.03
CA ASP A 104 5.82 24.08 -11.16
C ASP A 104 4.40 23.88 -10.56
N TYR A 105 3.67 22.82 -10.95
CA TYR A 105 2.24 22.68 -10.65
C TYR A 105 1.88 21.54 -9.70
N TYR A 106 2.82 20.72 -9.20
CA TYR A 106 2.47 19.59 -8.34
C TYR A 106 3.09 19.69 -6.93
N GLU A 107 2.26 19.47 -5.92
CA GLU A 107 2.71 19.04 -4.60
C GLU A 107 2.45 17.54 -4.50
N SER A 108 3.52 16.77 -4.26
CA SER A 108 3.41 15.35 -3.95
C SER A 108 3.64 15.10 -2.46
N SER A 109 2.79 14.26 -1.88
CA SER A 109 2.97 13.82 -0.49
C SER A 109 2.87 12.31 -0.39
N TRP A 110 3.76 11.76 0.44
CA TRP A 110 3.83 10.34 0.73
C TRP A 110 3.63 10.12 2.22
N SER A 111 2.78 9.16 2.55
CA SER A 111 2.60 8.73 3.94
C SER A 111 2.57 7.23 4.06
N ILE A 112 3.34 6.67 5.00
CA ILE A 112 3.31 5.26 5.36
C ILE A 112 2.69 5.13 6.74
N MET A 113 1.56 4.42 6.82
CA MET A 113 0.79 4.28 8.04
C MET A 113 0.47 2.81 8.33
N PRO A 114 0.67 2.32 9.56
CA PRO A 114 0.26 0.98 9.93
C PRO A 114 -1.26 0.96 10.05
N ILE A 115 -1.91 0.05 9.34
CA ILE A 115 -3.37 -0.12 9.35
C ILE A 115 -3.80 -1.36 10.13
N PHE A 116 -2.87 -2.29 10.35
CA PHE A 116 -3.16 -3.57 10.99
C PHE A 116 -1.95 -4.08 11.76
N LEU A 117 -2.20 -4.63 12.95
CA LEU A 117 -1.24 -5.37 13.76
C LEU A 117 -2.01 -6.46 14.49
N ASP A 118 -1.75 -7.73 14.15
CA ASP A 118 -2.37 -8.88 14.81
C ASP A 118 -1.63 -10.18 14.47
N GLY A 119 -1.66 -11.14 15.40
CA GLY A 119 -1.21 -12.53 15.16
C GLY A 119 0.21 -12.69 14.60
N GLY A 120 1.13 -11.77 14.89
CA GLY A 120 2.49 -11.81 14.35
C GLY A 120 2.66 -11.17 12.98
N TYR A 121 1.66 -10.42 12.50
CA TYR A 121 1.69 -9.69 11.23
C TYR A 121 1.41 -8.21 11.44
N ILE A 122 1.98 -7.40 10.56
CA ILE A 122 1.69 -5.97 10.46
C ILE A 122 1.39 -5.63 9.00
N ALA A 123 0.40 -4.76 8.76
CA ALA A 123 0.17 -4.20 7.44
C ALA A 123 0.31 -2.69 7.46
N PHE A 124 0.90 -2.15 6.40
CA PHE A 124 1.06 -0.74 6.15
C PHE A 124 0.25 -0.34 4.92
N VAL A 125 -0.28 0.87 4.94
CA VAL A 125 -0.71 1.60 3.75
C VAL A 125 0.33 2.64 3.45
N SER A 126 0.88 2.57 2.25
CA SER A 126 1.60 3.66 1.60
C SER A 126 0.61 4.44 0.76
N SER A 127 0.32 5.67 1.16
CA SER A 127 -0.53 6.59 0.41
C SER A 127 0.34 7.58 -0.34
N PHE A 128 0.02 7.73 -1.62
CA PHE A 128 0.52 8.80 -2.45
C PHE A 128 -0.62 9.75 -2.78
N SER A 129 -0.34 11.05 -2.77
CA SER A 129 -1.23 12.02 -3.40
C SER A 129 -0.45 13.08 -4.15
N GLN A 130 -0.96 13.44 -5.33
CA GLN A 130 -0.56 14.56 -6.15
C GLN A 130 -1.69 15.58 -6.18
N SER A 131 -1.39 16.79 -5.74
CA SER A 131 -2.28 17.95 -5.86
C SER A 131 -1.78 18.86 -6.95
N PHE A 132 -2.68 19.32 -7.82
CA PHE A 132 -2.35 20.21 -8.93
C PHE A 132 -2.76 21.65 -8.62
N ALA A 133 -1.86 22.60 -8.87
CA ALA A 133 -2.04 24.01 -8.49
C ALA A 133 -2.85 24.86 -9.49
N SER A 134 -3.58 24.29 -10.45
CA SER A 134 -4.27 25.08 -11.50
C SER A 134 -5.77 24.84 -11.62
N GLU A 135 -6.49 25.88 -12.05
CA GLU A 135 -7.93 25.89 -12.40
C GLU A 135 -8.30 24.96 -13.60
N VAL A 136 -7.30 24.32 -14.23
CA VAL A 136 -7.45 23.50 -15.44
C VAL A 136 -7.01 22.04 -15.21
N ALA A 137 -6.52 21.71 -14.03
CA ALA A 137 -5.96 20.40 -13.74
C ALA A 137 -7.04 19.36 -13.39
N PRO A 138 -6.80 18.06 -13.66
CA PRO A 138 -7.66 16.99 -13.19
C PRO A 138 -7.76 17.01 -11.66
N ALA A 139 -8.79 16.36 -11.11
CA ALA A 139 -8.93 16.18 -9.67
C ALA A 139 -7.60 15.67 -9.07
N PRO A 140 -7.28 16.00 -7.80
CA PRO A 140 -6.08 15.47 -7.16
C PRO A 140 -6.04 13.95 -7.34
N MET A 141 -4.87 13.43 -7.71
CA MET A 141 -4.66 12.01 -7.89
C MET A 141 -4.18 11.45 -6.56
N TRP A 142 -4.77 10.35 -6.12
CA TRP A 142 -4.33 9.63 -4.93
C TRP A 142 -4.33 8.14 -5.20
N GLY A 143 -3.47 7.42 -4.50
CA GLY A 143 -3.43 5.97 -4.57
C GLY A 143 -2.80 5.37 -3.31
N ASP A 144 -3.44 4.33 -2.82
CA ASP A 144 -2.97 3.54 -1.68
C ASP A 144 -2.43 2.18 -2.11
N LYS A 145 -1.28 1.81 -1.54
CA LYS A 145 -0.71 0.47 -1.59
C LYS A 145 -0.62 -0.13 -0.19
N CYS A 146 -1.28 -1.26 -0.01
CA CYS A 146 -1.19 -2.10 1.17
C CYS A 146 -0.02 -3.08 1.03
N THR A 147 0.79 -3.18 2.07
CA THR A 147 1.84 -4.19 2.19
C THR A 147 1.75 -4.90 3.53
N VAL A 148 1.81 -6.23 3.52
CA VAL A 148 1.75 -7.07 4.72
C VAL A 148 3.11 -7.68 4.99
N TYR A 149 3.54 -7.68 6.25
CA TYR A 149 4.80 -8.29 6.69
C TYR A 149 4.59 -9.23 7.86
N SER A 150 5.37 -10.31 7.87
CA SER A 150 5.55 -11.15 9.06
C SER A 150 6.50 -10.47 10.04
N LEU A 151 6.09 -10.30 11.29
CA LEU A 151 6.96 -9.81 12.36
C LEU A 151 8.03 -10.81 12.76
N ALA A 152 7.78 -12.11 12.55
CA ALA A 152 8.73 -13.17 12.90
C ALA A 152 9.93 -13.20 11.95
N THR A 153 9.70 -12.97 10.66
CA THR A 153 10.74 -13.10 9.62
C THR A 153 11.17 -11.76 9.02
N GLY A 154 10.37 -10.70 9.21
CA GLY A 154 10.55 -9.42 8.54
C GLY A 154 10.25 -9.44 7.04
N LYS A 155 9.75 -10.57 6.51
CA LYS A 155 9.45 -10.73 5.08
C LYS A 155 8.07 -10.17 4.74
N ARG A 156 7.98 -9.55 3.56
CA ARG A 156 6.71 -9.21 2.93
C ARG A 156 5.98 -10.49 2.54
N ILE A 157 4.65 -10.46 2.67
CA ILE A 157 3.75 -11.51 2.21
C ILE A 157 3.20 -11.08 0.85
N SER A 158 3.33 -11.94 -0.16
CA SER A 158 2.76 -11.74 -1.49
C SER A 158 1.50 -12.60 -1.72
N GLU A 159 0.75 -12.28 -2.76
CA GLU A 159 -0.48 -12.97 -3.13
C GLU A 159 -0.23 -14.45 -3.46
N ASP A 160 0.89 -14.75 -4.10
CA ASP A 160 1.28 -16.11 -4.48
C ASP A 160 1.66 -17.02 -3.29
N GLU A 161 1.85 -16.44 -2.11
CA GLU A 161 2.02 -17.17 -0.84
C GLU A 161 0.69 -17.42 -0.13
N ILE A 162 -0.41 -16.78 -0.55
CA ILE A 162 -1.72 -16.91 0.09
C ILE A 162 -2.51 -18.10 -0.44
N PHE A 163 -2.55 -18.26 -1.76
CA PHE A 163 -3.42 -19.23 -2.42
C PHE A 163 -2.66 -20.51 -2.79
N ASP A 164 -3.36 -21.64 -2.78
CA ASP A 164 -2.82 -22.84 -3.38
C ASP A 164 -2.63 -22.58 -4.88
N LYS A 165 -1.51 -22.99 -5.46
CA LYS A 165 -1.10 -22.57 -6.82
C LYS A 165 -1.95 -23.18 -7.95
N ASP A 166 -3.16 -23.57 -7.64
CA ASP A 166 -4.15 -24.12 -8.55
C ASP A 166 -4.89 -22.99 -9.29
N ALA A 167 -4.77 -22.99 -10.61
CA ALA A 167 -5.36 -21.96 -11.46
C ALA A 167 -6.90 -21.95 -11.42
N GLU A 168 -7.54 -23.11 -11.22
CA GLU A 168 -9.01 -23.20 -11.10
C GLU A 168 -9.46 -22.58 -9.77
N HIS A 169 -8.73 -22.84 -8.68
CA HIS A 169 -9.01 -22.23 -7.38
C HIS A 169 -8.85 -20.70 -7.42
N ASN A 170 -7.75 -20.20 -7.98
CA ASN A 170 -7.53 -18.77 -8.14
C ASN A 170 -8.63 -18.11 -8.98
N TYR A 171 -9.04 -18.76 -10.07
CA TYR A 171 -10.18 -18.29 -10.87
C TYR A 171 -11.49 -18.25 -10.06
N ILE A 172 -11.76 -19.26 -9.22
CA ILE A 172 -12.94 -19.27 -8.35
C ILE A 172 -12.90 -18.13 -7.34
N VAL A 173 -11.75 -17.83 -6.72
CA VAL A 173 -11.59 -16.72 -5.78
C VAL A 173 -11.82 -15.39 -6.50
N ALA A 174 -11.19 -15.19 -7.66
CA ALA A 174 -11.37 -13.99 -8.47
C ALA A 174 -12.85 -13.79 -8.88
N ARG A 175 -13.56 -14.86 -9.24
CA ARG A 175 -15.01 -14.80 -9.51
C ARG A 175 -15.84 -14.41 -8.30
N LYS A 176 -15.43 -14.78 -7.08
CA LYS A 176 -16.08 -14.31 -5.84
C LYS A 176 -15.88 -12.80 -5.66
N LEU A 177 -14.68 -12.28 -5.90
CA LEU A 177 -14.40 -10.84 -5.89
C LEU A 177 -15.27 -10.09 -6.90
N TYR A 178 -15.33 -10.58 -8.15
CA TYR A 178 -16.19 -10.01 -9.18
C TYR A 178 -17.66 -9.96 -8.74
N SER A 179 -18.16 -11.02 -8.09
CA SER A 179 -19.53 -11.04 -7.57
C SER A 179 -19.78 -10.04 -6.44
N ILE A 180 -18.76 -9.67 -5.66
CA ILE A 180 -18.86 -8.61 -4.66
C ILE A 180 -18.92 -7.25 -5.37
N LEU A 181 -18.01 -7.02 -6.33
CA LEU A 181 -17.96 -5.81 -7.13
C LEU A 181 -19.32 -5.51 -7.80
N CYS A 182 -19.88 -6.48 -8.53
CA CYS A 182 -21.17 -6.29 -9.21
C CYS A 182 -22.32 -5.98 -8.23
N ARG A 183 -22.30 -6.56 -7.03
CA ARG A 183 -23.31 -6.25 -6.00
C ARG A 183 -23.16 -4.84 -5.44
N ASN A 184 -21.92 -4.38 -5.27
CA ASN A 184 -21.63 -3.05 -4.73
C ASN A 184 -21.93 -1.94 -5.74
N ALA A 185 -21.68 -2.16 -7.02
CA ALA A 185 -21.79 -1.13 -8.05
C ALA A 185 -23.23 -0.66 -8.33
N LYS A 186 -24.28 -1.42 -7.96
CA LYS A 186 -25.73 -1.16 -8.27
C LYS A 186 -26.07 -0.79 -9.74
N LYS A 187 -25.09 -0.69 -10.63
CA LYS A 187 -25.11 -0.29 -12.04
C LYS A 187 -23.92 -0.92 -12.76
N ALA A 188 -23.76 -2.24 -12.67
CA ALA A 188 -23.02 -2.94 -13.71
C ALA A 188 -23.96 -3.12 -14.92
N ASP A 189 -24.50 -2.01 -15.43
CA ASP A 189 -25.15 -1.97 -16.73
C ASP A 189 -24.13 -1.36 -17.69
N ASP A 190 -23.90 -2.12 -18.77
CA ASP A 190 -23.24 -1.74 -20.02
C ASP A 190 -21.72 -1.53 -20.00
N GLY A 191 -20.98 -2.64 -20.19
CA GLY A 191 -19.92 -2.67 -21.19
C GLY A 191 -18.47 -2.83 -20.73
N ASP A 192 -18.14 -2.47 -19.49
CA ASP A 192 -16.76 -2.59 -19.01
C ASP A 192 -16.52 -3.98 -18.41
N VAL A 193 -15.95 -4.87 -19.24
CA VAL A 193 -15.51 -6.19 -18.81
C VAL A 193 -14.28 -6.00 -17.92
N VAL A 194 -14.48 -5.97 -16.60
CA VAL A 194 -13.37 -6.09 -15.64
C VAL A 194 -12.73 -7.46 -15.86
N ASP A 195 -11.45 -7.46 -16.24
CA ASP A 195 -10.69 -8.69 -16.36
C ASP A 195 -10.58 -9.36 -14.98
N VAL A 196 -11.21 -10.52 -14.85
CA VAL A 196 -11.26 -11.29 -13.61
C VAL A 196 -9.84 -11.68 -13.18
N SER A 197 -8.88 -11.82 -14.10
CA SER A 197 -7.51 -12.19 -13.78
C SER A 197 -6.75 -11.11 -12.99
N PHE A 198 -7.18 -9.85 -13.08
CA PHE A 198 -6.57 -8.73 -12.34
C PHE A 198 -7.11 -8.60 -10.90
N LEU A 199 -8.18 -9.31 -10.55
CA LEU A 199 -8.79 -9.17 -9.22
C LEU A 199 -7.93 -9.74 -8.10
N LEU A 200 -7.02 -10.67 -8.38
CA LEU A 200 -5.99 -11.06 -7.43
C LEU A 200 -4.76 -10.18 -7.69
N ASN A 201 -4.31 -9.49 -6.64
CA ASN A 201 -3.18 -8.59 -6.73
C ASN A 201 -2.41 -8.57 -5.41
N ASP A 202 -1.24 -7.94 -5.40
CA ASP A 202 -0.38 -7.80 -4.23
C ASP A 202 -0.79 -6.64 -3.29
N ASN A 203 -1.86 -5.91 -3.63
CA ASN A 203 -2.39 -4.78 -2.88
C ASN A 203 -3.50 -5.23 -1.92
N PHE A 204 -3.12 -6.04 -0.92
CA PHE A 204 -4.07 -6.59 0.03
C PHE A 204 -3.61 -6.44 1.48
N TYR A 205 -4.55 -6.65 2.40
CA TYR A 205 -4.27 -6.94 3.79
C TYR A 205 -5.32 -7.93 4.33
N PHE A 206 -5.04 -8.56 5.47
CA PHE A 206 -5.99 -9.47 6.09
C PHE A 206 -6.18 -9.17 7.57
N THR A 207 -7.36 -9.50 8.07
CA THR A 207 -7.71 -9.43 9.49
C THR A 207 -8.06 -10.81 10.00
N SER A 208 -8.42 -10.95 11.28
CA SER A 208 -8.88 -12.24 11.83
C SER A 208 -10.16 -12.79 11.17
N LYS A 209 -10.82 -12.01 10.31
CA LYS A 209 -12.14 -12.33 9.73
C LYS A 209 -12.17 -12.37 8.20
N GLU A 210 -11.28 -11.66 7.53
CA GLU A 210 -11.39 -11.41 6.08
C GLU A 210 -10.05 -11.04 5.45
N LEU A 211 -9.92 -11.34 4.16
CA LEU A 211 -8.86 -10.88 3.26
C LEU A 211 -9.43 -9.76 2.40
N ILE A 212 -8.75 -8.63 2.32
CA ILE A 212 -9.23 -7.40 1.70
C ILE A 212 -8.25 -7.01 0.61
N PHE A 213 -8.74 -6.95 -0.63
CA PHE A 213 -8.00 -6.42 -1.77
C PHE A 213 -8.39 -4.96 -1.97
N LYS A 214 -7.39 -4.09 -2.14
CA LYS A 214 -7.56 -2.68 -2.50
C LYS A 214 -7.32 -2.51 -3.99
N TYR A 215 -8.11 -1.63 -4.60
CA TYR A 215 -7.97 -1.21 -5.98
C TYR A 215 -8.00 0.31 -6.07
N GLY A 216 -7.06 0.87 -6.83
CA GLY A 216 -6.94 2.30 -7.09
C GLY A 216 -8.06 2.83 -7.99
N SER A 217 -8.15 4.17 -8.07
CA SER A 217 -9.19 4.91 -8.79
C SER A 217 -9.19 4.72 -10.32
N TYR A 218 -8.44 3.80 -10.91
CA TYR A 218 -8.49 3.50 -12.35
C TYR A 218 -8.40 2.01 -12.67
N GLU A 219 -8.22 1.19 -11.63
CA GLU A 219 -8.12 -0.26 -11.76
C GLU A 219 -9.50 -0.92 -11.90
N MET A 220 -10.56 -0.21 -11.50
CA MET A 220 -11.94 -0.68 -11.53
C MET A 220 -12.86 0.30 -12.25
N TYR A 221 -13.11 1.48 -11.66
CA TYR A 221 -13.83 2.59 -12.27
C TYR A 221 -13.36 3.92 -11.66
N TYR A 222 -13.10 4.93 -12.48
CA TYR A 222 -12.74 6.26 -11.95
C TYR A 222 -13.79 6.86 -11.03
N THR A 223 -15.05 6.72 -11.40
CA THR A 223 -16.17 7.28 -10.64
C THR A 223 -16.43 6.58 -9.31
N SER A 224 -15.87 5.39 -9.08
CA SER A 224 -15.97 4.70 -7.79
C SER A 224 -14.92 5.13 -6.77
N GLY A 225 -13.86 5.84 -7.20
CA GLY A 225 -12.67 6.06 -6.39
C GLY A 225 -12.01 4.73 -5.99
N GLU A 226 -11.26 4.74 -4.89
CA GLU A 226 -10.67 3.52 -4.34
C GLU A 226 -11.75 2.51 -3.96
N THR A 227 -11.52 1.26 -4.34
CA THR A 227 -12.44 0.15 -4.07
C THR A 227 -11.77 -0.87 -3.16
N GLU A 228 -12.46 -1.27 -2.10
CA GLU A 228 -12.07 -2.42 -1.28
C GLU A 228 -13.02 -3.59 -1.51
N LEU A 229 -12.48 -4.76 -1.82
CA LEU A 229 -13.23 -6.01 -1.92
C LEU A 229 -12.81 -6.97 -0.81
N SER A 230 -13.75 -7.30 0.07
CA SER A 230 -13.52 -8.20 1.20
C SER A 230 -14.02 -9.63 0.92
N LEU A 231 -13.13 -10.60 1.12
CA LEU A 231 -13.42 -12.03 1.12
C LEU A 231 -13.44 -12.57 2.56
N PRO A 232 -14.59 -13.02 3.07
CA PRO A 232 -14.70 -13.60 4.40
C PRO A 232 -13.88 -14.88 4.54
N LYS A 233 -13.17 -15.04 5.67
CA LYS A 233 -12.39 -16.24 6.04
C LYS A 233 -13.09 -17.56 5.77
N LYS A 234 -14.40 -17.63 6.05
CA LYS A 234 -15.22 -18.84 5.85
C LYS A 234 -15.32 -19.30 4.39
N TRP A 235 -15.04 -18.42 3.43
CA TRP A 235 -15.07 -18.76 2.00
C TRP A 235 -13.73 -19.26 1.48
N LEU A 236 -12.64 -18.97 2.20
CA LEU A 236 -11.29 -19.11 1.66
C LEU A 236 -10.58 -20.40 2.05
N LYS A 237 -11.01 -21.07 3.13
CA LYS A 237 -10.34 -22.29 3.62
C LYS A 237 -9.92 -23.31 2.54
N PRO A 238 -10.75 -23.64 1.52
CA PRO A 238 -10.37 -24.64 0.52
C PRO A 238 -9.46 -24.13 -0.61
N TYR A 239 -9.13 -22.83 -0.63
CA TYR A 239 -8.35 -22.19 -1.70
C TYR A 239 -7.01 -21.61 -1.20
N LEU A 240 -6.76 -21.69 0.11
CA LEU A 240 -5.54 -21.16 0.71
C LEU A 240 -4.44 -22.21 0.70
N ASP A 241 -3.20 -21.77 0.48
CA ASP A 241 -2.04 -22.62 0.70
C ASP A 241 -2.00 -23.03 2.17
N VAL A 242 -2.07 -24.33 2.44
CA VAL A 242 -2.09 -24.88 3.80
C VAL A 242 -0.82 -24.56 4.57
N ASP A 243 0.31 -24.38 3.89
CA ASP A 243 1.58 -23.98 4.47
C ASP A 243 1.77 -22.45 4.44
N GLY A 244 0.88 -21.76 3.75
CA GLY A 244 0.90 -20.31 3.56
C GLY A 244 0.60 -19.50 4.83
N PRO A 245 1.13 -18.27 4.94
CA PRO A 245 1.01 -17.41 6.12
C PRO A 245 -0.44 -17.15 6.53
N LEU A 246 -1.36 -16.95 5.57
CA LEU A 246 -2.76 -16.67 5.87
C LEU A 246 -3.50 -17.89 6.42
N TYR A 247 -3.24 -19.10 5.89
CA TYR A 247 -3.80 -20.32 6.43
C TYR A 247 -3.31 -20.56 7.85
N GLN A 248 -2.01 -20.42 8.09
CA GLN A 248 -1.41 -20.59 9.41
C GLN A 248 -1.97 -19.58 10.42
N TYR A 249 -2.14 -18.32 10.03
CA TYR A 249 -2.75 -17.31 10.88
C TYR A 249 -4.21 -17.62 11.24
N TRP A 250 -5.01 -18.10 10.29
CA TRP A 250 -6.44 -18.31 10.49
C TRP A 250 -6.82 -19.67 11.05
N PHE A 251 -6.10 -20.71 10.68
CA PHE A 251 -6.48 -22.10 10.91
C PHE A 251 -5.36 -22.93 11.52
N GLY A 252 -4.14 -22.39 11.62
CA GLY A 252 -3.06 -23.00 12.36
C GLY A 252 -3.43 -23.19 13.82
N GLU A 253 -3.13 -24.37 14.37
CA GLU A 253 -3.24 -24.59 15.80
C GLU A 253 -2.20 -23.72 16.50
N LYS A 254 -2.63 -22.86 17.42
CA LYS A 254 -1.70 -22.24 18.37
C LYS A 254 -1.08 -23.37 19.20
N LYS A 255 0.17 -23.72 18.90
CA LYS A 255 0.99 -24.54 19.80
C LYS A 255 1.34 -23.73 21.05
#